data_AF-A0A1F7K5N1-F1
#
_entry.id   AF-A0A1F7K5N1-F1
#
_cell.length_a   1.000
_cell.length_b   1.000
_cell.length_c   1.000
_cell.angle_alpha   90.00
_cell.angle_beta   90.00
_cell.angle_gamma   90.00
#
_symmetry.space_group_name_H-M   'P 1'
#
loop_
_entity.id
_entity.type
_entity.pdbx_description
1 polymer ?
#
loop_
_entity_poly.entity_id
_entity_poly.type
_entity_poly.pdbx_seq_one_letter_code
_entity_poly.pdbx_strand_id
1 'polypeptide(L)'
;MTLSEFSLQIRVMAKLLGLLILGILFFYLLIILVLMITAKPVQEDLHLNPVYGSIKAPVFEEGINSGKYEYVLDTINGQYPETTASAAVYFIPEPKSTLAYLAKIDSLAKSFDFDTEIYQSQRLNDQWVKYEDNYRILEINIVNLHFKYYYKTGSQLQALVEATPEARFTLLENEFVEKGRQGMLTRDAYPRYLATGTNNPVYQTYDLMTNKFIPYEEGSFPQAVRIDFFREDEVLNILTPEYFSSQNYVILAPLNYYAEIVQMQYLSFEKLSEEPGVYPLLTSEEAFAKLKQGKATTISISKNHSNKIKIKKIDVGYYDPQSYQPYFQPVFVFLGSDDFVAYLPAIKDEYLLK
;
A
#
# COMPACT_ATOMS: atom_id res chain seq x y z
N MET A 1 69.35 32.63 -22.51
CA MET A 1 67.88 32.60 -22.49
C MET A 1 67.42 33.69 -21.55
N THR A 2 66.73 34.70 -22.06
CA THR A 2 66.28 35.84 -21.23
C THR A 2 64.98 35.47 -20.49
N LEU A 3 64.72 36.07 -19.33
CA LEU A 3 63.47 35.86 -18.56
C LEU A 3 62.20 36.10 -19.41
N SER A 4 62.31 36.95 -20.44
CA SER A 4 61.23 37.25 -21.39
C SER A 4 60.92 36.08 -22.33
N GLU A 5 61.95 35.44 -22.90
CA GLU A 5 61.79 34.26 -23.79
C GLU A 5 61.18 33.07 -23.04
N PHE A 6 61.58 32.87 -21.78
CA PHE A 6 61.04 31.82 -20.91
C PHE A 6 59.55 32.04 -20.60
N SER A 7 59.15 33.29 -20.31
CA SER A 7 57.75 33.65 -20.07
C SER A 7 56.87 33.42 -21.31
N LEU A 8 57.39 33.72 -22.50
CA LEU A 8 56.67 33.51 -23.75
C LEU A 8 56.47 32.01 -24.05
N GLN A 9 57.51 31.20 -23.83
CA GLN A 9 57.42 29.74 -23.98
C GLN A 9 56.42 29.11 -23.00
N ILE A 10 56.39 29.55 -21.74
CA ILE A 10 55.43 29.07 -20.74
C ILE A 10 53.98 29.37 -21.15
N ARG A 11 53.69 30.58 -21.68
CA ARG A 11 52.32 30.92 -22.11
C ARG A 11 51.85 30.08 -23.29
N VAL A 12 52.74 29.79 -24.24
CA VAL A 12 52.41 28.93 -25.39
C VAL A 12 52.17 27.50 -24.92
N MET A 13 53.03 26.99 -24.03
CA MET A 13 52.85 25.67 -23.42
C MET A 13 51.57 25.55 -22.61
N ALA A 14 51.20 26.56 -21.81
CA ALA A 14 49.97 26.54 -21.04
C ALA A 14 48.71 26.51 -21.94
N LYS A 15 48.72 27.21 -23.07
CA LYS A 15 47.63 27.16 -24.07
C LYS A 15 47.52 25.79 -24.73
N LEU A 16 48.65 25.18 -25.09
CA LEU A 16 48.68 23.84 -25.68
C LEU A 16 48.21 22.77 -24.68
N LEU A 17 48.64 22.89 -23.42
CA LEU A 17 48.19 22.00 -22.35
C LEU A 17 46.68 22.13 -22.11
N GLY A 18 46.16 23.35 -22.11
CA GLY A 18 44.72 23.62 -21.98
C GLY A 18 43.89 23.00 -23.11
N LEU A 19 44.36 23.12 -24.37
CA LEU A 19 43.72 22.47 -25.52
C LEU A 19 43.76 20.95 -25.43
N LEU A 20 44.87 20.38 -24.95
CA LEU A 20 45.01 18.94 -24.76
C LEU A 20 44.04 18.39 -23.70
N ILE A 21 43.90 19.09 -22.56
CA ILE A 21 42.94 18.73 -21.51
C ILE A 21 41.50 18.78 -22.04
N LEU A 22 41.14 19.84 -22.78
CA LEU A 22 39.83 19.97 -23.42
C LEU A 22 39.56 18.82 -24.42
N GLY A 23 40.56 18.44 -25.21
CA GLY A 23 40.46 17.30 -26.12
C GLY A 23 40.21 15.98 -25.41
N ILE A 24 40.90 15.72 -24.29
CA ILE A 24 40.71 14.51 -23.48
C ILE A 24 39.30 14.49 -22.87
N LEU A 25 38.83 15.62 -22.33
CA LEU A 25 37.51 15.75 -21.72
C LEU A 25 36.40 15.51 -22.75
N PHE A 26 36.56 16.07 -23.96
CA PHE A 26 35.64 15.85 -25.06
C PHE A 26 35.60 14.37 -25.49
N PHE A 27 36.77 13.72 -25.60
CA PHE A 27 36.84 12.31 -25.99
C PHE A 27 36.25 11.39 -24.91
N TYR A 28 36.45 11.72 -23.63
CA TYR A 28 35.86 11.01 -22.50
C TYR A 28 34.32 11.09 -22.51
N LEU A 29 33.76 12.28 -22.76
CA LEU A 29 32.31 12.46 -22.91
C LEU A 29 31.75 11.67 -24.09
N LEU A 30 32.49 11.63 -25.21
CA LEU A 30 32.09 10.87 -26.39
C LEU A 30 32.08 9.36 -26.11
N ILE A 31 33.05 8.84 -25.35
CA ILE A 31 33.04 7.44 -24.88
C ILE A 31 31.83 7.15 -24.00
N ILE A 32 31.51 8.02 -23.03
CA ILE A 32 30.32 7.86 -22.18
C ILE A 32 29.04 7.84 -23.02
N LEU A 33 28.92 8.74 -24.00
CA LEU A 33 27.77 8.81 -24.88
C LEU A 33 27.63 7.53 -25.71
N VAL A 34 28.73 7.05 -26.29
CA VAL A 34 28.74 5.77 -27.04
C VAL A 34 28.38 4.61 -26.13
N LEU A 35 28.90 4.56 -24.90
CA LEU A 35 28.53 3.53 -23.93
C LEU A 35 27.05 3.60 -23.56
N MET A 36 26.46 4.79 -23.37
CA MET A 36 25.02 4.92 -23.11
C MET A 36 24.15 4.47 -24.30
N ILE A 37 24.61 4.67 -25.54
CA ILE A 37 23.86 4.27 -26.75
C ILE A 37 24.05 2.77 -27.07
N THR A 38 25.23 2.21 -26.76
CA THR A 38 25.60 0.83 -27.12
C THR A 38 25.47 -0.17 -25.98
N ALA A 39 25.36 0.27 -24.73
CA ALA A 39 24.98 -0.58 -23.62
C ALA A 39 23.57 -1.10 -23.91
N LYS A 40 23.50 -2.32 -24.45
CA LYS A 40 22.28 -3.11 -24.39
C LYS A 40 21.91 -3.21 -22.91
N PRO A 41 20.64 -3.03 -22.53
CA PRO A 41 20.23 -3.35 -21.17
C PRO A 41 20.74 -4.76 -20.89
N VAL A 42 21.49 -4.93 -19.80
CA VAL A 42 21.87 -6.24 -19.32
C VAL A 42 20.56 -7.00 -19.16
N GLN A 43 20.30 -7.96 -20.05
CA GLN A 43 19.25 -8.94 -19.80
C GLN A 43 19.74 -9.71 -18.59
N GLU A 44 19.25 -9.35 -17.41
CA GLU A 44 19.35 -10.22 -16.25
C GLU A 44 18.78 -11.56 -16.67
N ASP A 45 19.60 -12.61 -16.58
CA ASP A 45 19.10 -13.97 -16.81
C ASP A 45 17.93 -14.19 -15.86
N LEU A 46 16.73 -14.33 -16.44
CA LEU A 46 15.49 -14.59 -15.72
C LEU A 46 15.61 -15.97 -15.06
N HIS A 47 16.15 -16.02 -13.85
CA HIS A 47 16.21 -17.21 -13.03
C HIS A 47 14.82 -17.52 -12.47
N LEU A 48 13.95 -18.07 -13.33
CA LEU A 48 12.68 -18.61 -12.92
C LEU A 48 12.92 -19.77 -11.94
N ASN A 49 12.22 -19.72 -10.81
CA ASN A 49 12.26 -20.76 -9.79
C ASN A 49 10.87 -20.87 -9.14
N PRO A 50 9.90 -21.49 -9.82
CA PRO A 50 8.55 -21.68 -9.30
C PRO A 50 8.54 -22.77 -8.22
N VAL A 51 9.20 -22.51 -7.09
CA VAL A 51 9.46 -23.48 -6.01
C VAL A 51 8.20 -24.07 -5.39
N TYR A 52 7.08 -23.33 -5.45
CA TYR A 52 5.78 -23.78 -4.94
C TYR A 52 4.93 -24.53 -5.98
N GLY A 53 5.44 -24.75 -7.19
CA GLY A 53 4.69 -25.34 -8.29
C GLY A 53 3.51 -24.47 -8.72
N SER A 54 2.37 -25.07 -9.08
CA SER A 54 1.15 -24.31 -9.37
C SER A 54 0.50 -23.81 -8.08
N ILE A 55 0.18 -22.52 -8.01
CA ILE A 55 -0.35 -21.86 -6.81
C ILE A 55 -1.78 -21.38 -7.00
N LYS A 56 -2.49 -21.11 -5.91
CA LYS A 56 -3.85 -20.54 -5.99
C LYS A 56 -3.76 -19.08 -6.43
N ALA A 57 -4.60 -18.70 -7.41
CA ALA A 57 -4.76 -17.32 -7.81
C ALA A 57 -5.25 -16.45 -6.64
N PRO A 58 -4.89 -15.15 -6.60
CA PRO A 58 -5.35 -14.26 -5.55
C PRO A 58 -6.87 -14.07 -5.66
N VAL A 59 -7.52 -14.12 -4.51
CA VAL A 59 -8.95 -13.80 -4.37
C VAL A 59 -9.06 -12.33 -4.03
N PHE A 60 -9.80 -11.56 -4.84
CA PHE A 60 -10.04 -10.15 -4.59
C PHE A 60 -11.33 -9.99 -3.79
N GLU A 61 -11.26 -9.50 -2.55
CA GLU A 61 -12.41 -9.48 -1.64
C GLU A 61 -13.45 -8.40 -1.96
N GLU A 62 -13.00 -7.22 -2.39
CA GLU A 62 -13.85 -6.06 -2.71
C GLU A 62 -13.99 -5.96 -4.24
N GLY A 63 -14.93 -6.75 -4.79
CA GLY A 63 -15.26 -6.75 -6.21
C GLY A 63 -16.63 -6.14 -6.48
N ILE A 64 -16.68 -5.06 -7.26
CA ILE A 64 -17.95 -4.56 -7.80
C ILE A 64 -18.31 -5.43 -9.00
N ASN A 65 -19.56 -5.89 -9.08
CA ASN A 65 -20.06 -6.60 -10.26
C ASN A 65 -19.88 -5.71 -11.49
N SER A 66 -18.85 -5.98 -12.28
CA SER A 66 -18.49 -5.16 -13.42
C SER A 66 -19.58 -5.33 -14.49
N GLY A 67 -20.22 -4.24 -14.87
CA GLY A 67 -20.94 -4.19 -16.14
C GLY A 67 -20.00 -4.58 -17.29
N LYS A 68 -20.55 -4.95 -18.45
CA LYS A 68 -19.72 -5.16 -19.65
C LYS A 68 -19.21 -3.80 -20.13
N TYR A 69 -18.08 -3.35 -19.59
CA TYR A 69 -17.41 -2.11 -20.00
C TYR A 69 -16.65 -2.29 -21.31
N GLU A 70 -16.53 -1.21 -22.09
CA GLU A 70 -15.64 -1.14 -23.24
C GLU A 70 -14.33 -0.49 -22.79
N TYR A 71 -13.21 -1.19 -22.94
CA TYR A 71 -11.89 -0.68 -22.54
C TYR A 71 -11.10 -0.18 -23.75
N VAL A 72 -10.56 1.03 -23.62
CA VAL A 72 -9.63 1.61 -24.60
C VAL A 72 -8.32 1.97 -23.92
N LEU A 73 -7.21 1.59 -24.54
CA LEU A 73 -5.88 1.97 -24.08
C LEU A 73 -5.66 3.47 -24.38
N ASP A 74 -5.37 4.24 -23.35
CA ASP A 74 -5.12 5.69 -23.40
C ASP A 74 -3.90 6.04 -22.54
N THR A 75 -2.80 5.30 -22.76
CA THR A 75 -1.51 5.57 -22.10
C THR A 75 -0.81 6.76 -22.75
N ILE A 76 0.12 7.39 -22.03
CA ILE A 76 0.82 8.62 -22.47
C ILE A 76 1.43 8.48 -23.89
N ASN A 77 1.96 7.30 -24.22
CA ASN A 77 2.60 7.02 -25.49
C ASN A 77 1.73 6.19 -26.46
N GLY A 78 0.50 5.85 -26.06
CA GLY A 78 -0.40 4.95 -26.82
C GLY A 78 0.10 3.50 -26.94
N GLN A 79 1.15 3.13 -26.20
CA GLN A 79 1.76 1.80 -26.17
C GLN A 79 1.48 1.11 -24.84
N TYR A 80 1.53 -0.23 -24.84
CA TYR A 80 1.51 -1.00 -23.60
C TYR A 80 2.80 -0.72 -22.80
N PRO A 81 2.71 -0.42 -21.50
CA PRO A 81 3.90 -0.21 -20.69
C PRO A 81 4.68 -1.52 -20.58
N GLU A 82 6.01 -1.43 -20.61
CA GLU A 82 6.87 -2.56 -20.29
C GLU A 82 6.70 -2.94 -18.82
N THR A 83 6.54 -4.24 -18.57
CA THR A 83 6.42 -4.81 -17.23
C THR A 83 7.47 -5.89 -17.03
N THR A 84 7.77 -6.21 -15.78
CA THR A 84 8.75 -7.24 -15.45
C THR A 84 8.28 -8.60 -15.99
N ALA A 85 9.19 -9.38 -16.57
CA ALA A 85 8.86 -10.69 -17.12
C ALA A 85 8.60 -11.76 -16.04
N SER A 86 9.06 -11.50 -14.82
CA SER A 86 8.84 -12.36 -13.64
C SER A 86 8.74 -11.52 -12.38
N ALA A 87 8.15 -12.09 -11.32
CA ALA A 87 8.25 -11.54 -9.98
C ALA A 87 8.28 -12.66 -8.93
N ALA A 88 8.73 -12.29 -7.74
CA ALA A 88 8.73 -13.19 -6.60
C ALA A 88 7.30 -13.47 -6.11
N VAL A 89 7.13 -14.64 -5.52
CA VAL A 89 5.94 -15.08 -4.79
C VAL A 89 6.44 -15.55 -3.45
N TYR A 90 5.76 -15.15 -2.39
CA TYR A 90 6.16 -15.49 -1.03
C TYR A 90 5.06 -16.30 -0.37
N PHE A 91 5.43 -17.30 0.41
CA PHE A 91 4.48 -18.05 1.23
C PHE A 91 4.01 -17.21 2.42
N ILE A 92 2.71 -17.27 2.70
CA ILE A 92 2.10 -16.69 3.90
C ILE A 92 1.73 -17.86 4.83
N PRO A 93 2.38 -18.01 5.99
CA PRO A 93 2.11 -19.10 6.90
C PRO A 93 0.70 -18.98 7.46
N GLU A 94 -0.01 -20.10 7.49
CA GLU A 94 -1.32 -20.17 8.12
C GLU A 94 -1.16 -19.94 9.64
N PRO A 95 -1.84 -18.93 10.20
CA PRO A 95 -1.69 -18.64 11.62
C PRO A 95 -2.31 -19.78 12.44
N LYS A 96 -1.59 -20.24 13.47
CA LYS A 96 -2.04 -21.35 14.32
C LYS A 96 -2.29 -20.85 15.74
N SER A 97 -3.43 -21.25 16.30
CA SER A 97 -3.73 -20.95 17.69
C SER A 97 -2.72 -21.64 18.60
N THR A 98 -2.28 -20.94 19.65
CA THR A 98 -1.36 -21.47 20.66
C THR A 98 -2.06 -21.53 21.99
N LEU A 99 -1.72 -22.48 22.87
CA LEU A 99 -2.33 -22.59 24.21
C LEU A 99 -2.19 -21.31 25.06
N ALA A 100 -1.23 -20.43 24.72
CA ALA A 100 -0.99 -19.15 25.37
C ALA A 100 -1.83 -17.99 24.81
N TYR A 101 -2.84 -18.24 23.97
CA TYR A 101 -3.61 -17.16 23.33
C TYR A 101 -4.32 -16.27 24.35
N LEU A 102 -4.83 -16.83 25.47
CA LEU A 102 -5.51 -16.06 26.52
C LEU A 102 -4.62 -14.96 27.10
N ALA A 103 -3.39 -15.29 27.50
CA ALA A 103 -2.46 -14.31 28.03
C ALA A 103 -2.11 -13.22 27.00
N LYS A 104 -2.03 -13.58 25.71
CA LYS A 104 -1.75 -12.63 24.62
C LYS A 104 -2.91 -11.67 24.37
N ILE A 105 -4.15 -12.18 24.34
CA ILE A 105 -5.32 -11.31 24.15
C ILE A 105 -5.54 -10.40 25.37
N ASP A 106 -5.26 -10.86 26.58
CA ASP A 106 -5.34 -10.03 27.80
C ASP A 106 -4.28 -8.93 27.77
N SER A 107 -3.04 -9.26 27.38
CA SER A 107 -1.96 -8.27 27.22
C SER A 107 -2.33 -7.22 26.18
N LEU A 108 -2.86 -7.64 25.03
CA LEU A 108 -3.31 -6.73 23.99
C LEU A 108 -4.47 -5.85 24.50
N ALA A 109 -5.47 -6.42 25.16
CA ALA A 109 -6.57 -5.64 25.74
C ALA A 109 -6.10 -4.59 26.76
N LYS A 110 -5.14 -4.95 27.63
CA LYS A 110 -4.51 -4.01 28.57
C LYS A 110 -3.80 -2.87 27.86
N SER A 111 -3.17 -3.11 26.70
CA SER A 111 -2.56 -2.03 25.91
C SER A 111 -3.59 -1.05 25.34
N PHE A 112 -4.87 -1.43 25.24
CA PHE A 112 -6.00 -0.55 24.93
C PHE A 112 -6.67 0.05 26.19
N ASP A 113 -6.04 -0.07 27.35
CA ASP A 113 -6.55 0.40 28.64
C ASP A 113 -7.88 -0.25 29.05
N PHE A 114 -8.09 -1.52 28.67
CA PHE A 114 -9.18 -2.33 29.24
C PHE A 114 -8.70 -2.95 30.56
N ASP A 115 -9.48 -2.75 31.63
CA ASP A 115 -9.31 -3.50 32.86
C ASP A 115 -9.87 -4.93 32.68
N THR A 116 -8.98 -5.88 32.42
CA THR A 116 -9.33 -7.28 32.14
C THR A 116 -9.84 -8.02 33.39
N GLU A 117 -9.68 -7.46 34.59
CA GLU A 117 -10.22 -8.05 35.82
C GLU A 117 -11.71 -7.72 35.97
N ILE A 118 -12.13 -6.55 35.50
CA ILE A 118 -13.53 -6.10 35.50
C ILE A 118 -14.24 -6.55 34.22
N TYR A 119 -13.64 -6.31 33.06
CA TYR A 119 -14.21 -6.54 31.74
C TYR A 119 -13.56 -7.78 31.12
N GLN A 120 -14.08 -8.96 31.48
CA GLN A 120 -13.60 -10.23 30.94
C GLN A 120 -13.95 -10.39 29.45
N SER A 121 -13.08 -11.06 28.70
CA SER A 121 -13.31 -11.36 27.29
C SER A 121 -14.56 -12.21 27.10
N GLN A 122 -15.37 -11.86 26.10
CA GLN A 122 -16.54 -12.63 25.68
C GLN A 122 -16.28 -13.23 24.30
N ARG A 123 -16.64 -14.49 24.09
CA ARG A 123 -16.47 -15.13 22.79
C ARG A 123 -17.52 -14.61 21.80
N LEU A 124 -17.07 -14.07 20.67
CA LEU A 124 -17.95 -13.67 19.56
C LEU A 124 -18.21 -14.85 18.63
N ASN A 125 -17.15 -15.59 18.30
CA ASN A 125 -17.21 -16.79 17.46
C ASN A 125 -15.97 -17.67 17.73
N ASP A 126 -15.71 -18.64 16.86
CA ASP A 126 -14.61 -19.59 17.06
C ASP A 126 -13.23 -18.94 17.08
N GLN A 127 -13.06 -17.81 16.39
CA GLN A 127 -11.77 -17.13 16.22
C GLN A 127 -11.71 -15.76 16.90
N TRP A 128 -12.85 -15.16 17.27
CA TRP A 128 -12.90 -13.80 17.79
C TRP A 128 -13.44 -13.74 19.22
N VAL A 129 -12.79 -12.89 20.01
CA VAL A 129 -13.23 -12.48 21.34
C VAL A 129 -13.47 -10.97 21.35
N LYS A 130 -14.27 -10.51 22.32
CA LYS A 130 -14.63 -9.12 22.52
C LYS A 130 -14.35 -8.70 23.96
N TYR A 131 -13.71 -7.56 24.12
CA TYR A 131 -13.68 -6.76 25.33
C TYR A 131 -14.60 -5.56 25.16
N GLU A 132 -15.36 -5.24 26.19
CA GLU A 132 -16.36 -4.18 26.13
C GLU A 132 -16.47 -3.49 27.49
N ASP A 133 -16.23 -2.18 27.51
CA ASP A 133 -16.46 -1.32 28.67
C ASP A 133 -17.69 -0.42 28.43
N ASN A 134 -17.85 0.69 29.17
CA ASN A 134 -18.99 1.57 28.98
C ASN A 134 -19.01 2.32 27.63
N TYR A 135 -17.86 2.56 27.01
CA TYR A 135 -17.70 3.45 25.86
C TYR A 135 -17.01 2.81 24.66
N ARG A 136 -16.29 1.70 24.84
CA ARG A 136 -15.35 1.15 23.86
C ARG A 136 -15.58 -0.34 23.67
N ILE A 137 -15.26 -0.80 22.47
CA ILE A 137 -15.25 -2.21 22.10
C ILE A 137 -13.89 -2.52 21.47
N LEU A 138 -13.31 -3.65 21.86
CA LEU A 138 -12.12 -4.24 21.27
C LEU A 138 -12.41 -5.69 20.89
N GLU A 139 -12.37 -5.98 19.60
CA GLU A 139 -12.46 -7.33 19.06
C GLU A 139 -11.06 -7.82 18.70
N ILE A 140 -10.71 -9.04 19.13
CA ILE A 140 -9.39 -9.63 18.89
C ILE A 140 -9.57 -11.03 18.31
N ASN A 141 -8.83 -11.34 17.26
CA ASN A 141 -8.71 -12.68 16.74
C ASN A 141 -7.69 -13.48 17.57
N ILE A 142 -8.12 -14.60 18.15
CA ILE A 142 -7.29 -15.41 19.07
C ILE A 142 -6.16 -16.18 18.37
N VAL A 143 -6.18 -16.24 17.04
CA VAL A 143 -5.24 -17.01 16.23
C VAL A 143 -4.09 -16.14 15.74
N ASN A 144 -4.40 -14.95 15.24
CA ASN A 144 -3.42 -14.06 14.59
C ASN A 144 -3.31 -12.66 15.24
N LEU A 145 -4.06 -12.40 16.31
CA LEU A 145 -4.10 -11.11 17.02
C LEU A 145 -4.48 -9.91 16.16
N HIS A 146 -5.12 -10.13 15.00
CA HIS A 146 -5.83 -9.06 14.29
C HIS A 146 -6.88 -8.47 15.21
N PHE A 147 -7.08 -7.17 15.14
CA PHE A 147 -7.98 -6.51 16.06
C PHE A 147 -8.75 -5.36 15.42
N LYS A 148 -9.90 -5.07 16.03
CA LYS A 148 -10.72 -3.90 15.75
C LYS A 148 -11.06 -3.23 17.06
N TYR A 149 -10.75 -1.95 17.15
CA TYR A 149 -11.07 -1.12 18.30
C TYR A 149 -11.96 0.04 17.83
N TYR A 150 -13.02 0.34 18.57
CA TYR A 150 -13.88 1.47 18.26
C TYR A 150 -14.69 1.93 19.48
N TYR A 151 -15.03 3.22 19.48
CA TYR A 151 -16.01 3.77 20.40
C TYR A 151 -17.41 3.29 20.03
N LYS A 152 -18.20 2.93 21.04
CA LYS A 152 -19.63 2.66 20.89
C LYS A 152 -20.35 3.92 20.40
N THR A 153 -21.34 3.71 19.55
CA THR A 153 -22.29 4.76 19.19
C THR A 153 -22.98 5.28 20.46
N GLY A 154 -22.90 6.59 20.70
CA GLY A 154 -23.51 7.23 21.86
C GLY A 154 -22.97 8.63 22.11
N SER A 155 -23.36 9.20 23.25
CA SER A 155 -23.05 10.58 23.63
C SER A 155 -21.55 10.88 23.70
N GLN A 156 -20.73 9.91 24.12
CA GLN A 156 -19.29 10.11 24.21
C GLN A 156 -18.64 10.30 22.83
N LEU A 157 -18.95 9.42 21.87
CA LEU A 157 -18.43 9.54 20.51
C LEU A 157 -18.95 10.82 19.85
N GLN A 158 -20.24 11.12 20.04
CA GLN A 158 -20.85 12.35 19.52
C GLN A 158 -20.16 13.60 20.06
N ALA A 159 -19.93 13.67 21.38
CA ALA A 159 -19.23 14.79 22.00
C ALA A 159 -17.80 14.97 21.47
N LEU A 160 -17.10 13.87 21.16
CA LEU A 160 -15.75 13.93 20.58
C LEU A 160 -15.77 14.51 19.17
N VAL A 161 -16.68 14.04 18.29
CA VAL A 161 -16.74 14.49 16.89
C VAL A 161 -17.35 15.88 16.72
N GLU A 162 -18.20 16.32 17.66
CA GLU A 162 -18.78 17.68 17.68
C GLU A 162 -17.83 18.71 18.30
N ALA A 163 -16.93 18.31 19.20
CA ALA A 163 -15.93 19.18 19.79
C ALA A 163 -14.75 19.52 18.84
N THR A 164 -14.79 19.00 17.62
CA THR A 164 -13.70 19.08 16.65
C THR A 164 -13.55 20.48 16.05
N PRO A 165 -12.37 21.13 16.12
CA PRO A 165 -12.19 22.50 15.66
C PRO A 165 -12.04 22.60 14.14
N GLU A 166 -12.82 23.48 13.50
CA GLU A 166 -12.88 23.69 12.05
C GLU A 166 -11.52 24.08 11.40
N ALA A 167 -10.64 24.78 12.12
CA ALA A 167 -9.47 25.46 11.52
C ALA A 167 -8.12 24.73 11.66
N ARG A 168 -8.04 23.56 12.32
CA ARG A 168 -6.74 22.97 12.73
C ARG A 168 -6.32 21.71 11.98
N PHE A 169 -7.16 21.17 11.11
CA PHE A 169 -6.90 19.88 10.47
C PHE A 169 -5.63 19.84 9.61
N THR A 170 -5.51 20.80 8.69
CA THR A 170 -4.41 20.83 7.72
C THR A 170 -3.06 21.21 8.34
N LEU A 171 -3.06 21.97 9.43
CA LEU A 171 -1.85 22.39 10.13
C LEU A 171 -1.26 21.29 11.03
N LEU A 172 -2.06 20.27 11.36
CA LEU A 172 -1.69 19.20 12.31
C LEU A 172 -1.59 17.83 11.65
N GLU A 173 -1.65 17.72 10.32
CA GLU A 173 -1.66 16.44 9.61
C GLU A 173 -0.49 15.53 10.02
N ASN A 174 0.73 16.07 10.08
CA ASN A 174 1.91 15.33 10.55
C ASN A 174 1.78 14.87 12.02
N GLU A 175 1.18 15.68 12.89
CA GLU A 175 0.95 15.32 14.29
C GLU A 175 -0.09 14.19 14.41
N PHE A 176 -1.12 14.20 13.57
CA PHE A 176 -2.13 13.13 13.52
C PHE A 176 -1.53 11.83 12.98
N VAL A 177 -0.75 11.90 11.90
CA VAL A 177 -0.03 10.74 11.36
C VAL A 177 0.86 10.12 12.44
N GLU A 178 1.65 10.93 13.14
CA GLU A 178 2.55 10.44 14.18
C GLU A 178 1.78 9.88 15.38
N LYS A 179 0.71 10.56 15.82
CA LYS A 179 -0.15 10.03 16.88
C LYS A 179 -0.80 8.70 16.51
N GLY A 180 -1.30 8.56 15.29
CA GLY A 180 -1.84 7.30 14.77
C GLY A 180 -0.79 6.20 14.75
N ARG A 181 0.43 6.52 14.28
CA ARG A 181 1.56 5.59 14.23
C ARG A 181 1.97 5.11 15.62
N GLN A 182 2.11 6.01 16.58
CA GLN A 182 2.42 5.67 17.97
C GLN A 182 1.29 4.87 18.64
N GLY A 183 0.03 5.22 18.34
CA GLY A 183 -1.13 4.48 18.79
C GLY A 183 -1.12 3.02 18.34
N MET A 184 -0.64 2.75 17.13
CA MET A 184 -0.46 1.40 16.61
C MET A 184 0.80 0.71 17.18
N LEU A 185 1.95 1.39 17.19
CA LEU A 185 3.24 0.84 17.64
C LEU A 185 3.27 0.40 19.10
N THR A 186 2.46 1.03 19.95
CA THR A 186 2.33 0.66 21.37
C THR A 186 1.50 -0.60 21.60
N ARG A 187 0.97 -1.22 20.54
CA ARG A 187 0.23 -2.48 20.60
C ARG A 187 1.18 -3.61 20.17
N ASP A 188 1.42 -4.57 21.04
CA ASP A 188 2.40 -5.67 20.85
C ASP A 188 2.20 -6.49 19.54
N ALA A 189 1.02 -6.38 18.91
CA ALA A 189 0.68 -7.08 17.67
C ALA A 189 1.01 -6.30 16.38
N TYR A 190 1.41 -5.02 16.45
CA TYR A 190 1.61 -4.18 15.27
C TYR A 190 3.04 -4.26 14.70
N PRO A 191 3.22 -4.76 13.47
CA PRO A 191 4.53 -5.00 12.90
C PRO A 191 5.19 -3.72 12.38
N ARG A 192 6.53 -3.65 12.47
CA ARG A 192 7.30 -2.46 12.06
C ARG A 192 7.13 -2.09 10.58
N TYR A 193 6.93 -3.04 9.68
CA TYR A 193 6.80 -2.77 8.25
C TYR A 193 5.54 -1.96 7.88
N LEU A 194 4.50 -1.96 8.73
CA LEU A 194 3.35 -1.06 8.57
C LEU A 194 3.65 0.34 9.15
N ALA A 195 4.51 0.40 10.17
CA ALA A 195 4.92 1.64 10.80
C ALA A 195 5.93 2.45 9.97
N THR A 196 6.56 1.87 8.95
CA THR A 196 7.52 2.57 8.07
C THR A 196 6.97 2.83 6.67
N GLY A 197 5.88 2.16 6.29
CA GLY A 197 5.25 2.34 4.99
C GLY A 197 4.56 3.69 4.77
N THR A 198 4.04 3.86 3.56
CA THR A 198 3.32 5.07 3.18
C THR A 198 2.03 5.21 3.97
N ASN A 199 1.59 6.44 4.15
CA ASN A 199 0.36 6.76 4.84
C ASN A 199 -0.49 7.70 3.99
N ASN A 200 -1.81 7.58 4.13
CA ASN A 200 -2.77 8.44 3.45
C ASN A 200 -3.74 9.02 4.48
N PRO A 201 -3.61 10.31 4.84
CA PRO A 201 -4.59 10.99 5.68
C PRO A 201 -5.85 11.33 4.85
N VAL A 202 -7.00 10.84 5.31
CA VAL A 202 -8.30 11.06 4.69
C VAL A 202 -9.22 11.74 5.71
N TYR A 203 -9.69 12.94 5.36
CA TYR A 203 -10.64 13.68 6.17
C TYR A 203 -12.04 13.05 6.09
N GLN A 204 -12.70 12.94 7.25
CA GLN A 204 -13.99 12.26 7.37
C GLN A 204 -14.99 13.08 8.16
N THR A 205 -16.27 12.86 7.89
CA THR A 205 -17.41 13.31 8.70
C THR A 205 -18.05 12.11 9.37
N TYR A 206 -18.70 12.33 10.51
CA TYR A 206 -19.45 11.30 11.22
C TYR A 206 -20.93 11.45 10.88
N ASP A 207 -21.46 10.48 10.13
CA ASP A 207 -22.88 10.45 9.79
C ASP A 207 -23.69 9.87 10.95
N LEU A 208 -24.48 10.71 11.61
CA LEU A 208 -25.36 10.34 12.72
C LEU A 208 -26.50 9.39 12.30
N MET A 209 -26.88 9.37 11.04
CA MET A 209 -27.95 8.50 10.55
C MET A 209 -27.46 7.07 10.36
N THR A 210 -26.25 6.91 9.80
CA THR A 210 -25.65 5.59 9.56
C THR A 210 -24.71 5.13 10.66
N ASN A 211 -24.34 6.03 11.59
CA ASN A 211 -23.34 5.83 12.63
C ASN A 211 -21.98 5.38 12.07
N LYS A 212 -21.54 6.03 10.98
CA LYS A 212 -20.31 5.71 10.27
C LYS A 212 -19.51 6.95 9.97
N PHE A 213 -18.19 6.80 9.98
CA PHE A 213 -17.31 7.76 9.36
C PHE A 213 -17.37 7.60 7.84
N ILE A 214 -17.67 8.68 7.14
CA ILE A 214 -17.72 8.72 5.68
C ILE A 214 -16.71 9.75 5.16
N PRO A 215 -16.21 9.59 3.92
CA PRO A 215 -15.34 10.60 3.31
C PRO A 215 -15.97 11.99 3.37
N TYR A 216 -15.14 12.98 3.66
CA TYR A 216 -15.54 14.38 3.64
C TYR A 216 -16.07 14.81 2.27
N GLU A 217 -17.21 15.50 2.26
CA GLU A 217 -17.75 16.16 1.06
C GLU A 217 -17.47 17.66 1.10
N GLU A 218 -17.14 18.23 -0.07
CA GLU A 218 -16.84 19.64 -0.23
C GLU A 218 -18.01 20.52 0.25
N GLY A 219 -17.74 21.40 1.21
CA GLY A 219 -18.76 22.27 1.84
C GLY A 219 -19.22 21.83 3.23
N SER A 220 -18.78 20.67 3.73
CA SER A 220 -18.92 20.30 5.14
C SER A 220 -17.71 20.78 5.96
N PHE A 221 -17.68 20.46 7.26
CA PHE A 221 -16.48 20.53 8.11
C PHE A 221 -16.02 19.11 8.48
N PRO A 222 -14.73 18.77 8.31
CA PRO A 222 -14.24 17.47 8.76
C PRO A 222 -14.38 17.35 10.28
N GLN A 223 -14.74 16.16 10.75
CA GLN A 223 -14.91 15.85 12.17
C GLN A 223 -13.91 14.82 12.67
N ALA A 224 -13.29 14.09 11.75
CA ALA A 224 -12.26 13.11 12.04
C ALA A 224 -11.22 13.04 10.91
N VAL A 225 -10.07 12.46 11.22
CA VAL A 225 -9.04 12.11 10.24
C VAL A 225 -8.79 10.62 10.32
N ARG A 226 -8.97 9.93 9.21
CA ARG A 226 -8.51 8.56 9.03
C ARG A 226 -7.08 8.58 8.52
N ILE A 227 -6.19 7.84 9.16
CA ILE A 227 -4.84 7.59 8.69
C ILE A 227 -4.78 6.15 8.25
N ASP A 228 -4.69 5.92 6.94
CA ASP A 228 -4.45 4.60 6.35
C ASP A 228 -2.94 4.31 6.35
N PHE A 229 -2.55 3.13 6.82
CA PHE A 229 -1.17 2.65 6.85
C PHE A 229 -0.99 1.54 5.82
N PHE A 230 -0.15 1.79 4.82
CA PHE A 230 0.16 0.79 3.80
C PHE A 230 1.45 0.05 4.18
N ARG A 231 1.52 -1.23 3.81
CA ARG A 231 2.75 -2.01 3.95
C ARG A 231 3.85 -1.41 3.08
N GLU A 232 5.05 -1.31 3.64
CA GLU A 232 6.26 -1.08 2.85
C GLU A 232 6.72 -2.38 2.19
N ASP A 233 7.09 -2.32 0.91
CA ASP A 233 7.79 -3.39 0.20
C ASP A 233 8.83 -2.77 -0.74
N GLU A 234 10.02 -3.36 -0.76
CA GLU A 234 11.17 -2.81 -1.49
C GLU A 234 11.09 -3.01 -3.01
N VAL A 235 10.23 -3.93 -3.49
CA VAL A 235 10.27 -4.40 -4.88
C VAL A 235 9.15 -3.82 -5.73
N LEU A 236 7.90 -3.92 -5.27
CA LEU A 236 6.72 -3.46 -6.02
C LEU A 236 5.72 -2.76 -5.10
N ASN A 237 4.89 -1.91 -5.70
CA ASN A 237 3.81 -1.23 -4.99
C ASN A 237 2.86 -2.22 -4.32
N ILE A 238 2.33 -1.86 -3.15
CA ILE A 238 1.31 -2.65 -2.46
C ILE A 238 -0.09 -2.21 -2.92
N LEU A 239 -0.90 -3.19 -3.27
CA LEU A 239 -2.29 -3.05 -3.70
C LEU A 239 -3.20 -3.61 -2.61
N THR A 240 -4.07 -2.76 -2.07
CA THR A 240 -5.05 -3.16 -1.06
C THR A 240 -6.38 -3.56 -1.72
N PRO A 241 -7.31 -4.24 -1.00
CA PRO A 241 -8.59 -4.63 -1.57
C PRO A 241 -9.43 -3.46 -2.06
N GLU A 242 -9.34 -2.27 -1.44
CA GLU A 242 -10.08 -1.06 -1.85
C GLU A 242 -9.23 -0.08 -2.69
N TYR A 243 -7.96 -0.38 -2.94
CA TYR A 243 -6.94 0.44 -3.62
C TYR A 243 -6.60 1.80 -2.96
N PHE A 244 -7.59 2.65 -2.70
CA PHE A 244 -7.40 4.00 -2.16
C PHE A 244 -7.34 4.06 -0.63
N SER A 245 -7.76 2.98 0.05
CA SER A 245 -7.76 2.85 1.50
C SER A 245 -6.96 1.63 1.93
N SER A 246 -6.56 1.59 3.20
CA SER A 246 -5.91 0.42 3.80
C SER A 246 -6.85 -0.26 4.79
N GLN A 247 -6.79 -1.58 4.86
CA GLN A 247 -7.40 -2.35 5.94
C GLN A 247 -6.71 -2.13 7.29
N ASN A 248 -5.54 -1.47 7.31
CA ASN A 248 -4.84 -1.04 8.51
C ASN A 248 -4.97 0.47 8.65
N TYR A 249 -5.72 0.93 9.66
CA TYR A 249 -5.99 2.36 9.81
C TYR A 249 -6.28 2.76 11.26
N VAL A 250 -6.19 4.06 11.51
CA VAL A 250 -6.64 4.73 12.73
C VAL A 250 -7.58 5.86 12.32
N ILE A 251 -8.66 6.08 13.07
CA ILE A 251 -9.47 7.29 12.97
C ILE A 251 -9.30 8.10 14.24
N LEU A 252 -8.90 9.36 14.06
CA LEU A 252 -8.67 10.35 15.10
C LEU A 252 -9.81 11.37 15.08
N ALA A 253 -10.40 11.66 16.23
CA ALA A 253 -11.25 12.82 16.45
C ALA A 253 -10.41 13.95 17.05
N PRO A 254 -10.09 15.02 16.30
CA PRO A 254 -9.30 16.12 16.81
C PRO A 254 -10.05 16.93 17.87
N LEU A 255 -9.33 17.41 18.86
CA LEU A 255 -9.82 18.28 19.92
C LEU A 255 -8.88 19.51 20.01
N ASN A 256 -9.22 20.46 20.89
CA ASN A 256 -8.51 21.74 20.97
C ASN A 256 -6.99 21.64 21.21
N TYR A 257 -6.49 20.59 21.85
CA TYR A 257 -5.04 20.47 22.18
C TYR A 257 -4.45 19.09 21.93
N TYR A 258 -5.26 18.13 21.47
CA TYR A 258 -4.87 16.75 21.22
C TYR A 258 -5.89 16.12 20.27
N ALA A 259 -5.67 14.89 19.82
CA ALA A 259 -6.68 14.11 19.10
C ALA A 259 -6.96 12.80 19.82
N GLU A 260 -8.18 12.31 19.81
CA GLU A 260 -8.53 11.03 20.43
C GLU A 260 -8.64 9.93 19.37
N ILE A 261 -8.10 8.73 19.64
CA ILE A 261 -8.29 7.58 18.75
C ILE A 261 -9.68 7.01 18.98
N VAL A 262 -10.58 7.21 18.02
CA VAL A 262 -11.97 6.74 18.13
C VAL A 262 -12.21 5.42 17.41
N GLN A 263 -11.33 5.05 16.48
CA GLN A 263 -11.36 3.77 15.80
C GLN A 263 -9.94 3.34 15.38
N MET A 264 -9.67 2.05 15.38
CA MET A 264 -8.41 1.48 14.93
C MET A 264 -8.63 0.06 14.43
N GLN A 265 -7.97 -0.30 13.33
CA GLN A 265 -8.01 -1.65 12.79
C GLN A 265 -6.62 -2.09 12.36
N TYR A 266 -6.25 -3.31 12.75
CA TYR A 266 -5.06 -3.99 12.28
C TYR A 266 -5.44 -5.34 11.68
N LEU A 267 -5.07 -5.51 10.41
CA LEU A 267 -5.26 -6.72 9.64
C LEU A 267 -4.11 -6.85 8.64
N SER A 268 -3.18 -7.76 8.92
CA SER A 268 -2.04 -7.99 8.03
C SER A 268 -1.55 -9.43 8.14
N PHE A 269 -1.13 -10.00 7.01
CA PHE A 269 -0.57 -11.35 6.94
C PHE A 269 0.88 -11.29 6.50
N GLU A 270 1.80 -11.59 7.41
CA GLU A 270 3.24 -11.51 7.15
C GLU A 270 3.69 -12.61 6.18
N LYS A 271 4.55 -12.25 5.23
CA LYS A 271 5.14 -13.18 4.26
C LYS A 271 6.45 -13.75 4.79
N LEU A 272 6.82 -14.97 4.40
CA LEU A 272 8.17 -15.49 4.62
C LEU A 272 9.11 -15.02 3.51
N SER A 273 10.09 -14.17 3.85
CA SER A 273 11.01 -13.56 2.88
C SER A 273 12.21 -14.43 2.51
N GLU A 274 12.50 -15.51 3.25
CA GLU A 274 13.75 -16.27 3.13
C GLU A 274 13.80 -17.18 1.89
N GLU A 275 12.66 -17.52 1.27
CA GLU A 275 12.59 -18.43 0.13
C GLU A 275 11.52 -18.01 -0.91
N PRO A 276 11.69 -16.88 -1.61
CA PRO A 276 10.76 -16.51 -2.66
C PRO A 276 10.81 -17.48 -3.84
N GLY A 277 9.65 -17.85 -4.38
CA GLY A 277 9.54 -18.49 -5.67
C GLY A 277 9.47 -17.44 -6.78
N VAL A 278 10.22 -17.57 -7.86
CA VAL A 278 10.20 -16.60 -8.98
C VAL A 278 9.33 -17.16 -10.11
N TYR A 279 8.23 -16.46 -10.41
CA TYR A 279 7.20 -16.90 -11.36
C TYR A 279 7.16 -16.00 -12.59
N PRO A 280 6.93 -16.56 -13.79
CA PRO A 280 6.74 -15.75 -14.99
C PRO A 280 5.40 -15.03 -14.95
N LEU A 281 5.41 -13.77 -15.39
CA LEU A 281 4.23 -12.93 -15.46
C LEU A 281 3.66 -12.90 -16.88
N LEU A 282 2.37 -12.54 -16.97
CA LEU A 282 1.75 -12.08 -18.21
C LEU A 282 2.43 -10.77 -18.64
N THR A 283 2.46 -10.53 -19.94
CA THR A 283 2.81 -9.22 -20.50
C THR A 283 1.63 -8.25 -20.33
N SER A 284 1.90 -6.94 -20.38
CA SER A 284 0.86 -5.90 -20.33
C SER A 284 -0.19 -6.04 -21.44
N GLU A 285 0.21 -6.52 -22.62
CA GLU A 285 -0.71 -6.78 -23.74
C GLU A 285 -1.66 -7.96 -23.43
N GLU A 286 -1.12 -9.06 -22.92
CA GLU A 286 -1.92 -10.22 -22.49
C GLU A 286 -2.87 -9.86 -21.34
N ALA A 287 -2.38 -9.09 -20.37
CA ALA A 287 -3.17 -8.60 -19.24
C ALA A 287 -4.33 -7.71 -19.73
N PHE A 288 -4.07 -6.78 -20.65
CA PHE A 288 -5.12 -5.93 -21.24
C PHE A 288 -6.11 -6.74 -22.08
N ALA A 289 -5.67 -7.77 -22.79
CA ALA A 289 -6.57 -8.68 -23.51
C ALA A 289 -7.51 -9.42 -22.54
N LYS A 290 -6.99 -9.89 -21.39
CA LYS A 290 -7.78 -10.52 -20.31
C LYS A 290 -8.76 -9.54 -19.66
N LEU A 291 -8.37 -8.28 -19.44
CA LEU A 291 -9.28 -7.22 -18.99
C LEU A 291 -10.48 -7.08 -19.93
N LYS A 292 -10.24 -6.99 -21.25
CA LYS A 292 -11.30 -6.91 -22.27
C LYS A 292 -12.23 -8.14 -22.29
N GLN A 293 -11.74 -9.29 -21.87
CA GLN A 293 -12.53 -10.52 -21.75
C GLN A 293 -13.34 -10.60 -20.44
N GLY A 294 -13.26 -9.59 -19.57
CA GLY A 294 -13.92 -9.58 -18.27
C GLY A 294 -13.30 -10.55 -17.27
N LYS A 295 -11.98 -10.79 -17.37
CA LYS A 295 -11.24 -11.66 -16.44
C LYS A 295 -10.62 -10.92 -15.26
N ALA A 296 -10.58 -9.59 -15.30
CA ALA A 296 -10.15 -8.75 -14.19
C ALA A 296 -11.35 -8.45 -13.28
N THR A 297 -11.08 -8.25 -11.99
CA THR A 297 -12.07 -7.81 -11.01
C THR A 297 -12.02 -6.30 -10.88
N THR A 298 -13.16 -5.63 -11.05
CA THR A 298 -13.28 -4.18 -10.81
C THR A 298 -13.32 -3.91 -9.31
N ILE A 299 -12.41 -3.08 -8.84
CA ILE A 299 -12.21 -2.73 -7.44
C ILE A 299 -12.90 -1.40 -7.11
N SER A 300 -12.67 -0.40 -7.94
CA SER A 300 -13.25 0.93 -7.78
C SER A 300 -13.72 1.45 -9.12
N ILE A 301 -14.82 2.18 -9.09
CA ILE A 301 -15.34 2.99 -10.20
C ILE A 301 -16.28 4.06 -9.64
N SER A 302 -16.18 5.28 -10.15
CA SER A 302 -17.04 6.38 -9.72
C SER A 302 -18.51 6.09 -10.02
N LYS A 303 -19.45 6.64 -9.22
CA LYS A 303 -20.89 6.48 -9.42
C LYS A 303 -21.36 7.01 -10.78
N ASN A 304 -20.72 8.08 -11.26
CA ASN A 304 -21.03 8.74 -12.52
C ASN A 304 -19.97 8.41 -13.58
N HIS A 305 -19.83 7.13 -13.94
CA HIS A 305 -18.83 6.66 -14.89
C HIS A 305 -19.39 6.50 -16.31
N SER A 306 -18.48 6.58 -17.29
CA SER A 306 -18.76 6.19 -18.67
C SER A 306 -18.75 4.66 -18.83
N ASN A 307 -19.58 4.10 -19.72
CA ASN A 307 -19.45 2.69 -20.12
C ASN A 307 -18.14 2.40 -20.88
N LYS A 308 -17.55 3.45 -21.46
CA LYS A 308 -16.26 3.40 -22.14
C LYS A 308 -15.18 3.88 -21.19
N ILE A 309 -14.38 2.96 -20.69
CA ILE A 309 -13.31 3.20 -19.73
C ILE A 309 -11.99 3.36 -20.47
N LYS A 310 -11.33 4.50 -20.25
CA LYS A 310 -10.00 4.76 -20.80
C LYS A 310 -8.95 4.30 -19.81
N ILE A 311 -8.18 3.27 -20.15
CA ILE A 311 -7.10 2.75 -19.31
C ILE A 311 -5.85 3.59 -19.52
N LYS A 312 -5.47 4.35 -18.50
CA LYS A 312 -4.36 5.31 -18.52
C LYS A 312 -3.03 4.71 -18.08
N LYS A 313 -3.08 3.72 -17.17
CA LYS A 313 -1.90 3.04 -16.65
C LYS A 313 -2.18 1.56 -16.43
N ILE A 314 -1.19 0.74 -16.75
CA ILE A 314 -1.14 -0.69 -16.44
C ILE A 314 0.16 -0.87 -15.66
N ASP A 315 0.07 -1.44 -14.47
CA ASP A 315 1.23 -1.62 -13.58
C ASP A 315 1.14 -2.97 -12.85
N VAL A 316 2.22 -3.38 -12.20
CA VAL A 316 2.27 -4.60 -11.39
C VAL A 316 2.56 -4.21 -9.93
N GLY A 317 1.79 -4.79 -9.01
CA GLY A 317 1.97 -4.62 -7.57
C GLY A 317 1.71 -5.92 -6.82
N TYR A 318 2.10 -5.99 -5.55
CA TYR A 318 1.72 -7.10 -4.69
C TYR A 318 0.37 -6.84 -4.05
N TYR A 319 -0.49 -7.85 -4.05
CA TYR A 319 -1.76 -7.77 -3.35
C TYR A 319 -1.61 -8.06 -1.86
N ASP A 320 -2.02 -7.12 -1.01
CA ASP A 320 -2.11 -7.28 0.45
C ASP A 320 -3.56 -7.61 0.83
N PRO A 321 -3.87 -8.89 1.08
CA PRO A 321 -5.26 -9.32 1.18
C PRO A 321 -5.87 -9.01 2.54
N GLN A 322 -7.20 -8.82 2.57
CA GLN A 322 -7.94 -8.68 3.83
C GLN A 322 -8.32 -10.04 4.43
N SER A 323 -8.28 -11.11 3.65
CA SER A 323 -8.47 -12.47 4.12
C SER A 323 -7.20 -13.29 3.97
N TYR A 324 -7.08 -14.37 4.76
CA TYR A 324 -5.92 -15.23 4.65
C TYR A 324 -5.85 -15.88 3.26
N GLN A 325 -4.72 -15.69 2.59
CA GLN A 325 -4.36 -16.36 1.35
C GLN A 325 -2.96 -16.96 1.52
N PRO A 326 -2.68 -18.15 0.99
CA PRO A 326 -1.41 -18.85 1.24
C PRO A 326 -0.20 -18.20 0.56
N TYR A 327 -0.41 -17.25 -0.34
CA TYR A 327 0.64 -16.63 -1.12
C TYR A 327 0.48 -15.11 -1.22
N PHE A 328 1.58 -14.40 -0.99
CA PHE A 328 1.75 -12.99 -1.33
C PHE A 328 2.31 -12.93 -2.76
N GLN A 329 1.50 -12.47 -3.70
CA GLN A 329 1.74 -12.66 -5.13
C GLN A 329 1.42 -11.41 -5.95
N PRO A 330 2.08 -11.25 -7.13
CA PRO A 330 1.92 -10.08 -7.98
C PRO A 330 0.58 -10.08 -8.71
N VAL A 331 0.05 -8.88 -8.91
CA VAL A 331 -1.23 -8.58 -9.52
C VAL A 331 -1.06 -7.39 -10.45
N PHE A 332 -1.66 -7.47 -11.64
CA PHE A 332 -1.81 -6.33 -12.53
C PHE A 332 -2.87 -5.39 -11.97
N VAL A 333 -2.53 -4.11 -11.92
CA VAL A 333 -3.48 -3.03 -11.66
C VAL A 333 -3.70 -2.21 -12.93
N PHE A 334 -4.97 -2.02 -13.27
CA PHE A 334 -5.41 -1.15 -14.35
C PHE A 334 -6.00 0.11 -13.75
N LEU A 335 -5.42 1.27 -14.07
CA LEU A 335 -5.93 2.58 -13.65
C LEU A 335 -6.51 3.29 -14.85
N GLY A 336 -7.76 3.73 -14.72
CA GLY A 336 -8.51 4.35 -15.80
C GLY A 336 -9.08 5.73 -15.50
N SER A 337 -9.95 6.20 -16.40
CA SER A 337 -10.85 7.33 -16.14
C SER A 337 -11.87 6.99 -15.05
N ASP A 338 -12.49 8.02 -14.47
CA ASP A 338 -13.60 7.90 -13.51
C ASP A 338 -13.26 7.04 -12.28
N ASP A 339 -12.03 7.18 -11.77
CA ASP A 339 -11.48 6.43 -10.64
C ASP A 339 -11.57 4.91 -10.80
N PHE A 340 -11.52 4.46 -12.06
CA PHE A 340 -11.54 3.04 -12.41
C PHE A 340 -10.25 2.36 -11.95
N VAL A 341 -10.41 1.31 -11.16
CA VAL A 341 -9.36 0.41 -10.73
C VAL A 341 -9.82 -1.02 -10.96
N ALA A 342 -8.99 -1.83 -11.59
CA ALA A 342 -9.23 -3.27 -11.71
C ALA A 342 -7.96 -4.08 -11.44
N TYR A 343 -8.14 -5.27 -10.88
CA TYR A 343 -7.08 -6.22 -10.57
C TYR A 343 -7.18 -7.48 -11.41
N LEU A 344 -6.02 -8.02 -11.78
CA LEU A 344 -5.90 -9.29 -12.49
C LEU A 344 -4.67 -10.05 -11.96
N PRO A 345 -4.73 -11.36 -11.67
CA PRO A 345 -3.55 -12.14 -11.32
C PRO A 345 -2.43 -11.96 -12.36
N ALA A 346 -1.21 -11.65 -11.94
CA ALA A 346 -0.12 -11.37 -12.88
C ALA A 346 0.60 -12.63 -13.36
N ILE A 347 0.58 -13.69 -12.57
CA ILE A 347 1.24 -14.96 -12.90
C ILE A 347 0.55 -15.63 -14.09
N LYS A 348 1.34 -16.22 -14.99
CA LYS A 348 0.80 -16.96 -16.14
C LYS A 348 -0.11 -18.10 -15.69
N ASP A 349 -1.22 -18.30 -16.41
CA ASP A 349 -2.27 -19.27 -16.08
C ASP A 349 -1.76 -20.71 -15.88
N GLU A 350 -0.68 -21.11 -16.56
CA GLU A 350 -0.08 -22.45 -16.42
C GLU A 350 0.52 -22.72 -15.03
N TYR A 351 0.82 -21.67 -14.27
CA TYR A 351 1.27 -21.75 -12.87
C TYR A 351 0.15 -21.47 -11.86
N LEU A 352 -1.09 -21.29 -12.34
CA LEU A 352 -2.25 -21.08 -11.47
C LEU A 352 -3.10 -22.35 -11.39
N LEU A 353 -3.52 -22.70 -10.18
CA LEU A 353 -4.51 -23.74 -9.94
C LEU A 353 -5.88 -23.26 -10.45
N LYS A 354 -6.57 -24.12 -11.18
CA LYS A 354 -7.90 -23.85 -11.74
C LYS A 354 -9.03 -23.98 -10.73
#